data_AF-A0A4Y2S077-F1
#
_entry.id   AF-A0A4Y2S077-F1
#
_cell.length_a   1.000
_cell.length_b   1.000
_cell.length_c   1.000
_cell.angle_alpha   90.00
_cell.angle_beta   90.00
_cell.angle_gamma   90.00
#
_symmetry.space_group_name_H-M   'P 1'
#
loop_
_entity.id
_entity.type
_entity.pdbx_description
1 polymer ?
#
loop_
_entity_poly.entity_id
_entity_poly.type
_entity_poly.pdbx_seq_one_letter_code
_entity_poly.pdbx_strand_id
1 'polypeptide(L)'
;MGFFVARSEPITNIDSLSQHVRFLILSLPDNGLLKFSPFAIEKTLKSIGGSPKTVKRLKSGDLLIETSSAVQTKSFLLAEKFLDHPLSVTIHRGLNSSRGVVSEDELVGSSEAEILEGLSSQGVIAVRRINIKREGTIIP
;
A
#
# COMPACT_ATOMS: atom_id res chain seq x y z
N MET A 1 17.19 -18.35 -2.82
CA MET A 1 16.34 -17.51 -1.96
C MET A 1 17.14 -16.28 -1.55
N GLY A 2 16.96 -15.15 -2.23
CA GLY A 2 17.57 -13.88 -1.84
C GLY A 2 16.54 -13.01 -1.12
N PHE A 3 16.81 -12.66 0.13
CA PHE A 3 16.06 -11.63 0.86
C PHE A 3 16.64 -10.28 0.47
N PHE A 4 15.87 -9.46 -0.27
CA PHE A 4 16.21 -8.06 -0.48
C PHE A 4 15.52 -7.23 0.61
N VAL A 5 16.28 -6.83 1.61
CA VAL A 5 15.91 -5.78 2.56
C VAL A 5 16.36 -4.47 1.95
N ALA A 6 15.41 -3.66 1.46
CA ALA A 6 15.69 -2.28 1.09
C ALA A 6 15.97 -1.47 2.37
N ARG A 7 17.18 -0.90 2.47
CA ARG A 7 17.53 0.09 3.49
C ARG A 7 16.74 1.38 3.22
N SER A 8 16.09 1.90 4.24
CA SER A 8 15.27 3.11 4.22
C SER A 8 16.10 4.39 4.35
N GLU A 9 15.87 5.36 3.46
CA GLU A 9 16.17 6.78 3.70
C GLU A 9 14.86 7.50 4.09
N PRO A 10 14.75 8.18 5.24
CA PRO A 10 13.43 8.35 5.87
C PRO A 10 12.63 9.62 5.50
N ILE A 11 13.24 10.64 4.87
CA ILE A 11 12.63 11.99 4.87
C ILE A 11 12.03 12.37 3.51
N THR A 12 12.55 11.86 2.40
CA THR A 12 12.02 12.09 1.04
C THR A 12 10.96 11.08 0.61
N ASN A 13 10.72 10.01 1.40
CA ASN A 13 9.87 8.90 1.01
C ASN A 13 8.38 9.14 1.33
N ILE A 14 8.05 9.76 2.47
CA ILE A 14 6.65 9.86 2.92
C ILE A 14 5.82 10.76 1.99
N ASP A 15 6.41 11.85 1.49
CA ASP A 15 5.71 12.76 0.58
C ASP A 15 5.33 12.08 -0.74
N SER A 16 6.27 11.38 -1.38
CA SER A 16 6.00 10.63 -2.61
C SER A 16 5.08 9.44 -2.38
N LEU A 17 5.22 8.77 -1.25
CA LEU A 17 4.35 7.65 -0.84
C LEU A 17 2.91 8.11 -0.63
N SER A 18 2.71 9.26 0.02
CA SER A 18 1.39 9.79 0.34
C SER A 18 0.56 10.13 -0.91
N GLN A 19 1.20 10.40 -2.04
CA GLN A 19 0.53 10.65 -3.32
C GLN A 19 -0.14 9.38 -3.89
N HIS A 20 0.46 8.21 -3.66
CA HIS A 20 0.06 6.95 -4.29
C HIS A 20 -0.63 5.99 -3.33
N VAL A 21 -0.44 6.16 -2.01
CA VAL A 21 -1.02 5.31 -0.97
C VAL A 21 -2.32 5.89 -0.44
N ARG A 22 -3.35 5.04 -0.40
CA ARG A 22 -4.68 5.36 0.14
C ARG A 22 -5.12 4.43 1.26
N PHE A 23 -4.74 3.16 1.19
CA PHE A 23 -5.16 2.15 2.16
C PHE A 23 -4.06 1.90 3.19
N LEU A 24 -4.37 2.17 4.46
CA LEU A 24 -3.46 1.99 5.58
C LEU A 24 -4.07 1.02 6.60
N ILE A 25 -3.21 0.29 7.30
CA ILE A 25 -3.56 -0.55 8.44
C ILE A 25 -2.99 0.10 9.69
N LEU A 26 -3.87 0.42 10.62
CA LEU A 26 -3.55 0.91 11.95
C LEU A 26 -3.59 -0.27 12.91
N SER A 27 -2.48 -0.50 13.60
CA SER A 27 -2.30 -1.59 14.55
C SER A 27 -1.81 -1.05 15.89
N LEU A 28 -2.38 -1.59 16.97
CA LEU A 28 -1.89 -1.38 18.33
C LEU A 28 -1.35 -2.70 18.90
N PRO A 29 -0.39 -2.66 19.84
CA PRO A 29 0.04 -3.85 20.56
C PRO A 29 -1.14 -4.59 21.21
N ASP A 30 -1.05 -5.91 21.28
CA ASP A 30 -2.02 -6.80 21.94
C ASP A 30 -3.48 -6.60 21.49
N ASN A 31 -3.69 -6.21 20.23
CA ASN A 31 -5.00 -5.89 19.66
C ASN A 31 -5.76 -4.83 20.49
N GLY A 32 -5.04 -3.85 21.04
CA GLY A 32 -5.61 -2.80 21.90
C GLY A 32 -6.79 -2.04 21.29
N LEU A 33 -6.87 -1.97 19.96
CA LEU A 33 -7.98 -1.36 19.22
C LEU A 33 -9.34 -1.99 19.50
N LEU A 34 -9.39 -3.25 19.93
CA LEU A 34 -10.62 -3.95 20.31
C LEU A 34 -11.22 -3.43 21.62
N LYS A 35 -10.39 -2.88 22.52
CA LYS A 35 -10.80 -2.38 23.84
C LYS A 35 -11.46 -1.01 23.76
N PHE A 36 -11.26 -0.28 22.67
CA PHE A 36 -11.81 1.05 22.48
C PHE A 36 -13.20 1.02 21.86
N SER A 37 -14.04 1.95 22.33
CA SER A 37 -15.36 2.16 21.76
C SER A 37 -15.25 2.75 20.35
N PRO A 38 -16.23 2.49 19.46
CA PRO A 38 -16.23 3.06 18.10
C PRO A 38 -16.20 4.59 18.10
N PHE A 39 -16.82 5.24 19.09
CA PHE A 39 -16.81 6.70 19.24
C PHE A 39 -15.44 7.24 19.63
N ALA A 40 -14.70 6.53 20.49
CA ALA A 40 -13.33 6.91 20.83
C ALA A 40 -12.43 6.81 19.60
N ILE A 41 -12.54 5.71 18.86
CA ILE A 41 -11.82 5.49 17.60
C ILE A 41 -12.10 6.62 16.60
N GLU A 42 -13.37 6.96 16.38
CA GLU A 42 -13.74 8.02 15.44
C GLU A 42 -13.15 9.38 15.84
N LYS A 43 -13.20 9.74 17.12
CA LYS A 43 -12.62 11.00 17.64
C LYS A 43 -11.11 11.04 17.43
N THR A 44 -10.40 9.94 17.71
CA THR A 44 -8.95 9.87 17.52
C THR A 44 -8.57 9.96 16.05
N LEU A 45 -9.29 9.26 15.16
CA LEU A 45 -9.06 9.37 13.72
C LEU A 45 -9.24 10.81 13.24
N LYS A 46 -10.31 11.48 13.69
CA LYS A 46 -10.54 12.91 13.41
C LYS A 46 -9.41 13.80 13.90
N SER A 47 -8.85 13.52 15.08
CA SER A 47 -7.71 14.27 15.64
C SER A 47 -6.41 14.08 14.86
N ILE A 48 -6.18 12.91 14.28
CA ILE A 48 -4.94 12.62 13.55
C ILE A 48 -4.99 13.22 12.15
N GLY A 49 -6.03 12.90 11.39
CA GLY A 49 -6.09 13.19 9.96
C GLY A 49 -7.48 13.55 9.45
N GLY A 50 -8.42 13.90 10.33
CA GLY A 50 -9.82 14.12 9.97
C GLY A 50 -10.59 12.81 9.77
N SER A 51 -11.69 12.85 9.04
CA SER A 51 -12.51 11.67 8.74
C SER A 51 -11.97 10.92 7.51
N PRO A 52 -11.47 9.67 7.66
CA PRO A 52 -11.14 8.84 6.51
C PRO A 52 -12.41 8.49 5.72
N LYS A 53 -12.25 8.15 4.43
CA LYS A 53 -13.37 7.79 3.55
C LYS A 53 -14.03 6.49 3.98
N THR A 54 -13.22 5.49 4.33
CA THR A 54 -13.72 4.25 4.92
C THR A 54 -12.86 3.85 6.12
N VAL A 55 -13.50 3.26 7.11
CA VAL A 55 -12.87 2.68 8.29
C VAL A 55 -13.51 1.31 8.50
N LYS A 56 -12.69 0.25 8.47
CA LYS A 56 -13.13 -1.13 8.62
C LYS A 56 -12.29 -1.83 9.66
N ARG A 57 -12.93 -2.56 10.56
CA ARG A 57 -12.24 -3.43 11.50
C ARG A 57 -11.91 -4.77 10.82
N LEU A 58 -10.64 -5.16 10.88
CA LEU A 58 -10.16 -6.44 10.38
C LEU A 58 -10.39 -7.55 11.42
N LYS A 59 -10.39 -8.81 10.98
CA LYS A 59 -10.51 -9.97 11.88
C LYS A 59 -9.36 -10.08 12.88
N SER A 60 -8.20 -9.50 12.55
CA SER A 60 -7.05 -9.39 13.46
C SER A 60 -7.31 -8.44 14.64
N GLY A 61 -8.30 -7.56 14.54
CA GLY A 61 -8.55 -6.48 15.50
C GLY A 61 -7.98 -5.13 15.08
N ASP A 62 -7.19 -5.10 14.00
CA ASP A 62 -6.66 -3.87 13.39
C ASP A 62 -7.75 -3.05 12.69
N LEU A 63 -7.41 -1.80 12.36
CA LEU A 63 -8.27 -0.94 11.53
C LEU A 63 -7.66 -0.74 10.16
N LEU A 64 -8.41 -1.11 9.13
CA LEU A 64 -8.16 -0.71 7.74
C LEU A 64 -8.83 0.63 7.49
N ILE A 65 -8.07 1.62 7.05
CA ILE A 65 -8.59 2.93 6.65
C ILE A 65 -8.29 3.21 5.18
N GLU A 66 -9.21 3.91 4.53
CA GLU A 66 -9.02 4.50 3.21
C GLU A 66 -9.01 6.02 3.35
N THR A 67 -7.90 6.65 2.96
CA THR A 67 -7.75 8.10 2.98
C THR A 67 -8.24 8.74 1.69
N SER A 68 -8.65 10.00 1.78
CA SER A 68 -9.18 10.79 0.64
C SER A 68 -8.12 11.67 -0.04
N SER A 69 -7.05 12.02 0.68
CA SER A 69 -6.04 12.98 0.24
C SER A 69 -4.64 12.57 0.70
N ALA A 70 -3.62 12.95 -0.08
CA ALA A 70 -2.22 12.74 0.26
C ALA A 70 -1.85 13.40 1.60
N VAL A 71 -2.42 14.58 1.89
CA VAL A 71 -2.20 15.27 3.19
C VAL A 71 -2.71 14.41 4.34
N GLN A 72 -3.88 13.80 4.18
CA GLN A 72 -4.45 12.90 5.18
C GLN A 72 -3.61 11.63 5.33
N THR A 73 -3.18 11.01 4.22
CA THR A 73 -2.28 9.85 4.26
C THR A 73 -0.99 10.18 5.01
N LYS A 74 -0.37 11.33 4.73
CA LYS A 74 0.83 11.80 5.40
C LYS A 74 0.61 11.97 6.90
N SER A 75 -0.50 12.59 7.32
CA SER A 75 -0.82 12.74 8.75
C SER A 75 -0.95 11.39 9.46
N PHE A 76 -1.59 10.39 8.84
CA PHE A 76 -1.68 9.06 9.43
C PHE A 76 -0.34 8.33 9.47
N LEU A 77 0.49 8.44 8.42
CA LEU A 77 1.82 7.82 8.40
C LEU A 77 2.78 8.42 9.43
N LEU A 78 2.63 9.71 9.76
CA LEU A 78 3.40 10.40 10.79
C LEU A 78 2.82 10.20 12.21
N ALA A 79 1.67 9.55 12.35
CA ALA A 79 1.05 9.36 13.64
C ALA A 79 1.75 8.25 14.44
N GLU A 80 2.37 8.64 15.56
CA GLU A 80 3.08 7.70 16.45
C GLU A 80 2.19 7.17 17.58
N LYS A 81 1.07 7.85 17.87
CA LYS A 81 0.21 7.54 19.01
C LYS A 81 -1.26 7.46 18.62
N PHE A 82 -1.97 6.56 19.29
CA PHE A 82 -3.42 6.41 19.20
C PHE A 82 -3.98 6.23 20.61
N LEU A 83 -4.72 7.22 21.12
CA LEU A 83 -5.25 7.22 22.50
C LEU A 83 -4.15 6.90 23.54
N ASP A 84 -3.00 7.58 23.42
CA ASP A 84 -1.82 7.40 24.28
C ASP A 84 -1.07 6.06 24.16
N HIS A 85 -1.50 5.17 23.26
CA HIS A 85 -0.79 3.93 22.95
C HIS A 85 0.11 4.08 21.71
N PRO A 86 1.24 3.36 21.64
CA PRO A 86 2.12 3.39 20.48
C PRO A 86 1.40 2.79 19.26
N LEU A 87 1.26 3.59 18.22
CA LEU A 87 0.58 3.26 16.99
C LEU A 87 1.58 2.75 15.95
N SER A 88 1.27 1.62 15.33
CA SER A 88 1.96 1.15 14.13
C SER A 88 1.08 1.37 12.92
N VAL A 89 1.56 2.13 11.95
CA VAL A 89 0.86 2.38 10.68
C VAL A 89 1.61 1.66 9.57
N THR A 90 0.91 0.78 8.85
CA THR A 90 1.48 0.03 7.73
C THR A 90 0.66 0.21 6.48
N ILE A 91 1.31 0.15 5.32
CA ILE A 91 0.65 0.29 4.02
C ILE A 91 0.00 -1.04 3.66
N HIS A 92 -1.26 -0.99 3.23
CA HIS A 92 -1.93 -2.20 2.78
C HIS A 92 -1.32 -2.69 1.46
N ARG A 93 -0.74 -3.90 1.45
CA ARG A 93 0.02 -4.43 0.30
C ARG A 93 -0.78 -4.59 -1.00
N GLY A 94 -2.03 -5.07 -0.89
CA GLY A 94 -2.87 -5.35 -2.05
C GLY A 94 -3.60 -4.12 -2.58
N LEU A 95 -4.45 -3.52 -1.75
CA LEU A 95 -5.38 -2.44 -2.12
C LEU A 95 -4.74 -1.15 -2.67
N ASN A 96 -3.44 -0.93 -2.47
CA ASN A 96 -2.71 0.21 -3.04
C ASN A 96 -2.09 -0.09 -4.41
N SER A 97 -2.27 -1.30 -4.94
CA SER A 97 -1.76 -1.70 -6.24
C SER A 97 -2.84 -2.42 -7.04
N SER A 98 -2.83 -2.23 -8.34
CA SER A 98 -3.60 -3.05 -9.28
C SER A 98 -2.65 -3.93 -10.09
N ARG A 99 -3.18 -5.03 -10.62
CA ARG A 99 -2.47 -5.87 -11.58
C ARG A 99 -3.35 -6.02 -12.80
N GLY A 100 -2.78 -5.83 -13.98
CA GLY A 100 -3.43 -6.00 -15.27
C GLY A 100 -2.61 -6.94 -16.16
N VAL A 101 -3.25 -7.45 -17.21
CA VAL A 101 -2.60 -8.21 -18.28
C VAL A 101 -2.81 -7.45 -19.57
N VAL A 102 -1.73 -7.28 -20.34
CA VAL A 102 -1.73 -6.64 -21.66
C VAL A 102 -1.19 -7.68 -22.64
N SER A 103 -1.86 -7.83 -23.79
CA SER A 103 -1.47 -8.74 -24.86
C SER A 103 -1.29 -7.92 -26.12
N GLU A 104 -0.06 -7.76 -26.58
CA GLU A 104 0.28 -6.97 -27.76
C GLU A 104 1.49 -7.59 -28.47
N ASP A 105 1.41 -7.76 -29.79
CA ASP A 105 2.43 -8.45 -30.58
C ASP A 105 3.73 -7.61 -30.68
N GLU A 106 3.59 -6.28 -30.65
CA GLU A 106 4.73 -5.34 -30.68
C GLU A 106 5.63 -5.46 -29.44
N LEU A 107 5.07 -5.89 -28.30
CA LEU A 107 5.81 -6.02 -27.04
C LEU A 107 6.61 -7.32 -26.93
N VAL A 108 6.48 -8.26 -27.87
CA VAL A 108 7.15 -9.58 -27.82
C VAL A 108 8.68 -9.44 -27.88
N GLY A 109 9.18 -8.48 -28.64
CA GLY A 109 10.61 -8.20 -28.77
C GLY A 109 11.22 -7.42 -27.61
N SER A 110 10.41 -6.65 -26.87
CA SER A 110 10.91 -5.78 -25.80
C SER A 110 11.25 -6.55 -24.53
N SER A 111 12.23 -6.06 -23.77
CA SER A 111 12.56 -6.64 -22.45
C SER A 111 11.62 -6.13 -21.35
N GLU A 112 11.47 -6.86 -20.24
CA GLU A 112 10.67 -6.39 -19.09
C GLU A 112 11.14 -5.03 -18.54
N ALA A 113 12.46 -4.78 -18.59
CA ALA A 113 13.06 -3.52 -18.15
C ALA A 113 12.69 -2.35 -19.07
N GLU A 114 12.74 -2.57 -20.38
CA GLU A 114 12.34 -1.56 -21.38
C GLU A 114 10.86 -1.21 -21.27
N ILE A 115 9.99 -2.23 -21.09
CA ILE A 115 8.56 -2.03 -20.88
C ILE A 115 8.31 -1.25 -19.58
N LEU A 116 9.01 -1.62 -18.50
CA LEU A 116 8.89 -0.92 -17.22
C LEU A 116 9.33 0.55 -17.33
N GLU A 117 10.42 0.83 -18.04
CA GLU A 117 10.90 2.19 -18.27
C GLU A 117 9.91 3.00 -19.11
N GLY A 118 9.42 2.45 -20.23
CA GLY A 118 8.45 3.10 -21.10
C GLY A 118 7.10 3.39 -20.43
N LEU A 119 6.67 2.53 -19.50
CA LEU A 119 5.40 2.68 -18.76
C LEU A 119 5.57 3.33 -17.38
N SER A 120 6.79 3.69 -16.97
CA SER A 120 7.07 4.28 -15.67
C SER A 120 6.29 5.58 -15.41
N SER A 121 6.12 6.40 -16.46
CA SER A 121 5.35 7.65 -16.43
C SER A 121 3.86 7.44 -16.13
N GLN A 122 3.33 6.24 -16.39
CA GLN A 122 1.95 5.85 -16.10
C GLN A 122 1.80 5.21 -14.71
N GLY A 123 2.89 5.15 -13.92
CA GLY A 123 2.87 4.58 -12.56
C GLY A 123 3.01 3.05 -12.52
N VAL A 124 3.52 2.43 -13.58
CA VAL A 124 3.85 1.00 -13.56
C VAL A 124 5.09 0.76 -12.71
N ILE A 125 4.94 -0.07 -11.67
CA ILE A 125 6.02 -0.36 -10.71
C ILE A 125 6.68 -1.72 -10.93
N ALA A 126 6.02 -2.62 -11.67
CA ALA A 126 6.50 -3.97 -11.92
C ALA A 126 5.88 -4.51 -13.21
N VAL A 127 6.71 -5.19 -14.01
CA VAL A 127 6.32 -5.90 -15.23
C VAL A 127 6.75 -7.35 -15.08
N ARG A 128 5.96 -8.28 -15.62
CA ARG A 128 6.30 -9.70 -15.69
C ARG A 128 5.72 -10.30 -16.96
N ARG A 129 6.55 -10.97 -17.76
CA ARG A 129 6.14 -11.72 -18.94
C ARG A 129 5.46 -13.02 -18.54
N ILE A 130 4.33 -13.31 -19.19
CA ILE A 130 3.54 -14.51 -18.94
C ILE A 130 3.90 -15.52 -20.03
N ASN A 131 4.75 -16.48 -19.69
CA ASN A 131 5.10 -17.54 -20.63
C ASN A 131 4.05 -18.66 -20.61
N ILE A 132 3.63 -19.11 -21.79
CA ILE A 132 2.69 -20.22 -21.97
C ILE A 132 3.48 -21.49 -22.28
N LYS A 133 3.24 -22.57 -21.53
CA LYS A 133 3.82 -23.88 -21.86
C LYS A 133 2.89 -24.65 -22.81
N ARG A 134 3.32 -24.92 -24.04
CA ARG A 134 2.63 -25.81 -25.00
C ARG A 134 3.55 -26.95 -25.38
N GLU A 135 3.05 -28.18 -25.29
CA GLU A 135 3.76 -29.42 -25.72
C GLU A 135 5.20 -29.56 -25.17
N GLY A 136 5.43 -29.11 -23.93
CA GLY A 136 6.76 -29.17 -23.29
C GLY A 136 7.65 -27.95 -23.55
N THR A 137 7.30 -27.10 -24.52
CA THR A 137 8.05 -25.89 -24.88
C THR A 137 7.45 -24.66 -24.22
N ILE A 138 8.31 -23.75 -23.75
CA ILE A 138 7.92 -22.46 -23.16
C ILE A 138 7.83 -21.43 -24.29
N ILE A 139 6.64 -20.91 -24.52
CA ILE A 139 6.36 -19.83 -25.48
C ILE A 139 6.26 -18.52 -24.68
N PRO A 140 7.10 -17.52 -24.95
CA PRO A 140 7.04 -16.23 -24.28
C PRO A 140 5.78 -15.42 -24.62
#